data_AF-A0A0V0GTG7-F1
#
_entry.id   AF-A0A0V0GTG7-F1
#
_cell.length_a   1.000
_cell.length_b   1.000
_cell.length_c   1.000
_cell.angle_alpha   90.00
_cell.angle_beta   90.00
_cell.angle_gamma   90.00
#
_symmetry.space_group_name_H-M   'P 1'
#
loop_
_entity.id
_entity.type
_entity.pdbx_description
1 polymer ?
#
loop_
_entity_poly.entity_id
_entity_poly.type
_entity_poly.pdbx_seq_one_letter_code
_entity_poly.pdbx_strand_id
1 'polypeptide(L)'
;MIRRVIQAYEMLSNFTKSEIIERECLDPFDQPECEAFDLFVNETVCIGKGCQFSCVKKAPHAFTFSSLTGTAQATSQGHGEDYQVHLAAGQC
;
A
#
# COMPACT_ATOMS: atom_id res chain seq x y z
N MET A 1 -19.86 0.89 23.62
CA MET A 1 -19.50 -0.39 22.96
C MET A 1 -20.71 -1.11 22.38
N ILE A 2 -21.77 -1.40 23.15
CA ILE A 2 -22.89 -2.26 22.68
C ILE A 2 -23.59 -1.76 21.40
N ARG A 3 -23.74 -0.44 21.23
CA ARG A 3 -24.31 0.16 20.00
C ARG A 3 -23.53 -0.18 18.73
N ARG A 4 -22.19 -0.21 18.79
CA ARG A 4 -21.36 -0.56 17.63
C ARG A 4 -21.48 -2.04 17.27
N VAL A 5 -21.66 -2.90 18.29
CA VAL A 5 -21.87 -4.34 18.10
C VAL A 5 -23.22 -4.60 17.42
N ILE A 6 -24.29 -3.91 17.85
CA ILE A 6 -25.61 -4.04 17.22
C ILE A 6 -25.57 -3.58 15.75
N GLN A 7 -24.94 -2.42 15.48
CA GLN A 7 -24.79 -1.92 14.11
C GLN A 7 -24.00 -2.88 13.20
N ALA A 8 -22.90 -3.44 13.72
CA ALA A 8 -22.14 -4.45 12.98
C ALA A 8 -22.98 -5.71 12.71
N TYR A 9 -23.76 -6.16 13.69
CA TYR A 9 -24.62 -7.33 13.53
C TYR A 9 -25.74 -7.10 12.50
N GLU A 10 -26.38 -5.93 12.49
CA GLU A 10 -27.38 -5.56 11.47
C GLU A 10 -26.76 -5.55 10.07
N MET A 11 -25.57 -4.94 9.91
CA MET A 11 -24.85 -4.93 8.63
C MET A 11 -24.50 -6.34 8.15
N LEU A 12 -24.04 -7.20 9.05
CA LEU A 12 -23.64 -8.57 8.74
C LEU A 12 -24.83 -9.52 8.54
N SER A 13 -25.97 -9.27 9.19
CA SER A 13 -27.18 -10.10 9.08
C SER A 13 -27.85 -10.06 7.71
N ASN A 14 -27.49 -9.08 6.87
CA ASN A 14 -27.96 -8.98 5.48
C ASN A 14 -27.18 -9.88 4.52
N PHE A 15 -26.06 -10.47 4.95
CA PHE A 15 -25.27 -11.40 4.14
C PHE A 15 -25.55 -12.83 4.59
N THR A 16 -25.69 -13.73 3.62
CA THR A 16 -25.70 -15.17 3.88
C THR A 16 -24.32 -15.61 4.34
N LYS A 17 -24.27 -16.68 5.16
CA LYS A 17 -23.00 -17.24 5.65
C LYS A 17 -22.05 -17.62 4.50
N SER A 18 -22.59 -18.06 3.36
CA SER A 18 -21.83 -18.35 2.15
C SER A 18 -21.20 -17.10 1.53
N GLU A 19 -21.95 -15.99 1.42
CA GLU A 19 -21.42 -14.73 0.87
C GLU A 19 -20.30 -14.14 1.74
N ILE A 20 -20.39 -14.31 3.06
CA ILE A 20 -19.31 -13.90 3.99
C ILE A 20 -18.06 -14.74 3.76
N ILE A 21 -18.20 -16.07 3.67
CA ILE A 21 -17.06 -16.98 3.46
C ILE A 21 -16.42 -16.73 2.09
N GLU A 22 -17.21 -16.55 1.04
CA GLU A 22 -16.68 -16.24 -0.28
C GLU A 22 -15.88 -14.93 -0.27
N ARG A 23 -16.38 -13.87 0.37
CA ARG A 23 -15.62 -12.62 0.51
C ARG A 23 -14.31 -12.76 1.28
N GLU A 24 -14.32 -13.50 2.38
CA GLU A 24 -13.14 -13.68 3.26
C GLU A 24 -12.11 -14.66 2.68
N CYS A 25 -12.51 -15.50 1.72
CA CYS A 25 -11.62 -16.45 1.02
C CYS A 25 -11.11 -15.96 -0.33
N LEU A 26 -11.54 -14.78 -0.80
CA LEU A 26 -10.98 -14.16 -1.99
C LEU A 26 -9.60 -13.58 -1.66
N ASP A 27 -8.66 -13.75 -2.58
CA ASP A 27 -7.40 -13.03 -2.50
C ASP A 27 -7.72 -11.52 -2.58
N PRO A 28 -7.34 -10.70 -1.59
CA PRO A 28 -7.56 -9.25 -1.63
C PRO A 28 -6.91 -8.58 -2.85
N PHE A 29 -5.99 -9.26 -3.54
CA PHE A 29 -5.39 -8.81 -4.79
C PHE A 29 -6.17 -9.22 -6.05
N ASP A 30 -7.11 -10.18 -5.99
CA ASP A 30 -7.93 -10.60 -7.14
C ASP A 30 -9.03 -9.58 -7.48
N GLN A 31 -9.66 -9.01 -6.45
CA GLN A 31 -10.68 -7.97 -6.59
C GLN A 31 -10.38 -6.81 -5.63
N PRO A 32 -9.39 -5.97 -5.96
CA PRO A 32 -9.02 -4.86 -5.10
C PRO A 32 -10.20 -3.88 -4.97
N GLU A 33 -10.43 -3.41 -3.74
CA GLU A 33 -11.52 -2.47 -3.46
C GLU A 33 -11.29 -1.08 -4.10
N CYS A 34 -10.02 -0.73 -4.35
CA CYS A 34 -9.60 0.53 -4.95
C CYS A 34 -8.17 0.45 -5.53
N GLU A 35 -7.72 1.53 -6.18
CA GLU A 35 -6.33 1.68 -6.65
C GLU A 35 -5.34 1.73 -5.47
N ALA A 36 -4.14 1.18 -5.67
CA ALA A 36 -3.09 1.19 -4.66
C ALA A 36 -2.41 2.57 -4.61
N PHE A 37 -2.68 3.33 -3.56
CA PHE A 37 -2.05 4.64 -3.31
C PHE A 37 -0.93 4.58 -2.27
N ASP A 38 -0.85 3.52 -1.47
CA ASP A 38 0.16 3.43 -0.43
C ASP A 38 1.53 3.06 -1.00
N LEU A 39 2.50 3.94 -0.76
CA LEU A 39 3.90 3.69 -1.09
C LEU A 39 4.65 3.30 0.17
N PHE A 40 5.44 2.24 0.07
CA PHE A 40 6.37 1.86 1.13
C PHE A 40 7.72 1.46 0.52
N VAL A 41 8.77 1.60 1.32
CA VAL A 41 10.09 1.06 1.01
C VAL A 41 10.40 0.01 2.05
N ASN A 42 10.75 -1.20 1.61
CA ASN A 42 11.25 -2.21 2.54
C ASN A 42 12.69 -1.86 2.94
N GLU A 43 12.83 -1.15 4.05
CA GLU A 43 14.13 -0.68 4.55
C GLU A 43 15.11 -1.80 4.87
N THR A 44 14.64 -3.04 5.10
CA THR A 44 15.52 -4.19 5.41
C THR A 44 16.29 -4.71 4.20
N VAL A 45 15.76 -4.51 2.99
CA VAL A 45 16.40 -4.92 1.72
C VAL A 45 16.88 -3.74 0.89
N CYS A 46 16.53 -2.52 1.29
CA CYS A 46 16.91 -1.30 0.57
C CYS A 46 18.43 -1.08 0.61
N ILE A 47 19.07 -1.11 -0.54
CA ILE A 47 20.51 -0.82 -0.69
C ILE A 47 20.85 0.69 -0.64
N GLY A 48 19.83 1.54 -0.45
CA GLY A 48 19.98 2.98 -0.24
C GLY A 48 20.60 3.71 -1.43
N LYS A 49 21.52 4.65 -1.14
CA LYS A 49 22.17 5.51 -2.14
C LYS A 49 22.97 4.76 -3.21
N GLY A 50 23.28 3.49 -2.99
CA GLY A 50 23.96 2.62 -3.96
C GLY A 50 23.04 2.06 -5.05
N CYS A 51 21.72 2.28 -4.97
CA CYS A 51 20.77 1.76 -5.95
C CYS A 51 20.97 2.39 -7.34
N GLN A 52 21.17 1.53 -8.37
CA GLN A 52 21.26 1.96 -9.76
C GLN A 52 19.92 2.54 -10.27
N PHE A 53 18.80 2.03 -9.76
CA PHE A 53 17.44 2.47 -10.08
C PHE A 53 16.83 3.25 -8.91
N SER A 54 17.51 4.32 -8.49
CA SER A 54 17.11 5.09 -7.30
C SER A 54 15.71 5.69 -7.41
N CYS A 55 14.79 5.21 -6.56
CA CYS A 55 13.45 5.76 -6.41
C CYS A 55 13.45 7.24 -6.00
N VAL A 56 14.38 7.65 -5.12
CA VAL A 56 14.57 9.05 -4.70
C VAL A 56 14.95 9.97 -5.86
N LYS A 57 15.79 9.49 -6.80
CA LYS A 57 16.11 10.28 -8.01
C LYS A 57 14.96 10.30 -9.01
N LYS A 58 14.21 9.20 -9.08
CA LYS A 58 13.12 9.01 -10.05
C LYS A 58 11.87 9.81 -9.69
N ALA A 59 11.48 9.78 -8.41
CA ALA A 59 10.31 10.44 -7.87
C ALA A 59 10.66 11.13 -6.52
N PRO A 60 11.43 12.24 -6.54
CA PRO A 60 11.93 12.91 -5.34
C PRO A 60 10.83 13.54 -4.47
N HIS A 61 9.65 13.75 -5.02
CA HIS A 61 8.48 14.23 -4.29
C HIS A 61 7.82 13.13 -3.44
N ALA A 62 8.01 11.86 -3.82
CA ALA A 62 7.43 10.71 -3.14
C ALA A 62 8.42 9.96 -2.24
N PHE A 63 9.73 10.07 -2.52
CA PHE A 63 10.77 9.36 -1.78
C PHE A 63 11.94 10.26 -1.38
N THR A 64 12.53 9.98 -0.22
CA THR A 64 13.75 10.62 0.27
C THR A 64 14.66 9.60 0.96
N PHE A 65 15.95 9.93 1.10
CA PHE A 65 16.85 9.10 1.92
C PHE A 65 16.70 9.45 3.40
N SER A 66 16.55 8.41 4.22
CA SER A 66 16.72 8.50 5.66
C SER A 66 18.13 8.99 5.98
N SER A 67 18.23 10.03 6.81
CA SER A 67 19.53 10.53 7.28
C SER A 67 20.20 9.58 8.27
N LEU A 68 19.44 8.68 8.90
CA LEU A 68 19.93 7.75 9.92
C LEU A 68 20.48 6.47 9.29
N THR A 69 19.72 5.86 8.39
CA THR A 69 20.02 4.53 7.82
C THR A 69 20.60 4.62 6.40
N GLY A 70 20.42 5.76 5.72
CA GLY A 70 20.80 5.92 4.31
C GLY A 70 19.92 5.16 3.32
N THR A 71 18.87 4.47 3.81
CA THR A 71 17.84 3.79 3.01
C THR A 71 16.84 4.80 2.46
N ALA A 72 16.15 4.44 1.39
CA ALA A 72 15.03 5.25 0.90
C ALA A 72 13.81 5.08 1.81
N GLN A 73 12.99 6.12 1.91
CA GLN A 73 11.73 6.18 2.64
C GLN A 73 10.69 6.86 1.77
N ALA A 74 9.45 6.37 1.82
CA ALA A 74 8.31 7.03 1.20
C ALA A 74 7.86 8.20 2.09
N THR A 75 7.60 9.36 1.50
CA THR A 75 7.15 10.57 2.20
C THR A 75 5.81 11.10 1.74
N SER A 76 5.31 10.59 0.61
CA SER A 76 3.95 10.83 0.16
C SER A 76 3.28 9.51 -0.16
N GLN A 77 1.96 9.53 -0.20
CA GLN A 77 1.21 8.50 -0.92
C GLN A 77 1.43 8.70 -2.43
N GLY A 78 1.29 7.60 -3.17
CA GLY A 78 1.26 7.60 -4.62
C GLY A 78 -0.01 8.29 -5.12
N HIS A 79 0.09 8.82 -6.34
CA HIS A 79 -1.07 9.22 -7.12
C HIS A 79 -1.15 8.29 -8.33
N GLY A 80 -2.36 7.80 -8.66
CA GLY A 80 -2.55 6.82 -9.73
C GLY A 80 -2.11 7.31 -11.12
N GLU A 81 -1.93 8.62 -11.31
CA GLU A 81 -1.43 9.21 -12.56
C GLU A 81 0.09 9.47 -12.56
N ASP A 82 0.78 9.21 -11.44
CA ASP A 82 2.20 9.50 -11.31
C ASP A 82 3.07 8.38 -11.87
N TYR A 83 3.29 8.44 -13.17
CA TYR A 83 4.09 7.48 -13.90
C TYR A 83 5.53 7.35 -13.37
N GLN A 84 6.13 8.41 -12.80
CA GLN A 84 7.49 8.31 -12.26
C GLN A 84 7.52 7.51 -10.96
N VAL A 85 6.49 7.64 -10.12
CA VAL A 85 6.32 6.80 -8.92
C VAL A 85 6.12 5.34 -9.32
N HIS A 86 5.29 5.06 -10.33
CA HIS A 86 5.08 3.70 -10.82
C HIS A 86 6.38 3.07 -11.35
N LEU A 87 7.16 3.83 -12.13
CA LEU A 87 8.47 3.37 -12.59
C LEU A 87 9.44 3.15 -11.43
N ALA A 88 9.45 4.04 -10.43
CA ALA A 88 10.32 3.93 -9.26
C ALA A 88 10.01 2.65 -8.46
N ALA A 89 8.73 2.35 -8.24
CA ALA A 89 8.27 1.17 -7.51
C ALA A 89 8.58 -0.13 -8.28
N GLY A 90 8.46 -0.13 -9.60
CA GLY A 90 8.72 -1.32 -10.42
C GLY A 90 10.20 -1.64 -10.68
N GLN A 91 11.13 -0.74 -10.34
CA GLN A 91 12.56 -0.88 -10.65
C GLN A 91 13.46 -1.01 -9.41
N CYS A 92 12.92 -0.87 -8.19
CA CYS A 92 13.65 -0.94 -6.93
C CYS A 92 13.62 -2.33 -6.29
#